data_AF-A0A250JK60-F1
#
_entry.id   AF-A0A250JK60-F1
#
_cell.length_a   1.000
_cell.length_b   1.000
_cell.length_c   1.000
_cell.angle_alpha   90.00
_cell.angle_beta   90.00
_cell.angle_gamma   90.00
#
_symmetry.space_group_name_H-M   'P 1'
#
loop_
_entity.id
_entity.type
_entity.pdbx_description
1 polymer ?
#
loop_
_entity_poly.entity_id
_entity_poly.type
_entity_poly.pdbx_seq_one_letter_code
_entity_poly.pdbx_strand_id
1 'polypeptide(L)'
;MKRMSIGVGVLGALMVMGCGVEQSGEELEPSSPQTQMLATGTIAFYEGNGGTQTLLGTISDDPGQAYNLTKSNPTGIPNDEARSLVLYNVRAGAEIRVYDSSSGATDDDYAIITVKAAGLNGYVVQTFQQTYEDASVRVSYIRDNGLDGKVSRIVVN
;
A
#
# COMPACT_ATOMS: atom_id res chain seq x y z
N MET A 1 -39.01 13.61 -52.66
CA MET A 1 -38.77 14.64 -53.70
C MET A 1 -39.57 15.89 -53.34
N LYS A 2 -38.91 16.98 -52.93
CA LYS A 2 -39.46 18.34 -52.99
C LYS A 2 -38.32 19.35 -52.85
N ARG A 3 -38.15 20.17 -53.88
CA ARG A 3 -37.28 21.36 -53.94
C ARG A 3 -38.09 22.55 -53.42
N MET A 4 -37.47 23.52 -52.77
CA MET A 4 -37.73 24.94 -53.05
C MET A 4 -36.62 25.84 -52.46
N SER A 5 -36.15 26.78 -53.29
CA SER A 5 -35.10 27.77 -53.06
C SER A 5 -35.60 29.10 -52.47
N ILE A 6 -34.66 30.05 -52.34
CA ILE A 6 -34.74 31.54 -52.35
C ILE A 6 -34.39 32.12 -50.96
N GLY A 7 -33.48 33.09 -50.79
CA GLY A 7 -32.66 33.84 -51.74
C GLY A 7 -31.73 34.83 -51.03
N VAL A 8 -30.58 35.07 -51.69
CA VAL A 8 -29.80 36.32 -51.87
C VAL A 8 -29.89 37.42 -50.80
N GLY A 9 -28.76 37.69 -50.16
CA GLY A 9 -28.41 38.97 -49.54
C GLY A 9 -26.92 39.25 -49.75
N VAL A 10 -26.62 40.21 -50.62
CA VAL A 10 -25.29 40.69 -51.02
C VAL A 10 -24.63 41.45 -49.87
N LEU A 11 -23.35 41.17 -49.57
CA LEU A 11 -22.48 42.19 -48.97
C LEU A 11 -20.99 41.92 -49.30
N GLY A 12 -20.43 42.85 -50.07
CA GLY A 12 -19.05 43.34 -50.07
C GLY A 12 -17.90 42.35 -49.86
N ALA A 13 -17.19 42.04 -50.94
CA ALA A 13 -15.78 41.69 -50.87
C ALA A 13 -14.94 42.96 -50.67
N LEU A 14 -14.10 43.00 -49.64
CA LEU A 14 -12.81 43.67 -49.75
C LEU A 14 -11.73 42.78 -49.12
N MET A 15 -10.88 42.27 -50.00
CA MET A 15 -9.71 41.46 -49.71
C MET A 15 -8.70 42.26 -48.87
N VAL A 16 -8.27 41.71 -47.75
CA VAL A 16 -6.94 41.96 -47.19
C VAL A 16 -6.21 40.63 -47.21
N MET A 17 -5.19 40.53 -48.06
CA MET A 17 -4.19 39.48 -47.99
C MET A 17 -3.26 39.76 -46.81
N GLY A 18 -3.07 38.77 -45.95
CA GLY A 18 -2.05 38.76 -44.90
C GLY A 18 -1.91 37.34 -44.38
N CYS A 19 -0.68 36.83 -44.38
CA CYS A 19 -0.26 35.44 -44.21
C CYS A 19 -0.75 34.72 -42.94
N GLY A 20 -0.62 33.39 -42.94
CA GLY A 20 -0.96 32.44 -41.87
C GLY A 20 -0.53 32.87 -40.46
N VAL A 21 -1.09 32.27 -39.40
CA VAL A 21 -0.76 30.92 -38.93
C VAL A 21 -1.94 30.35 -38.13
N GLU A 22 -1.95 29.02 -38.08
CA GLU A 22 -2.89 28.09 -37.46
C GLU A 22 -3.13 28.27 -35.95
N GLN A 23 -4.25 27.65 -35.53
CA GLN A 23 -4.81 27.39 -34.20
C GLN A 23 -3.90 27.45 -32.95
N SER A 24 -4.46 27.98 -31.86
CA SER A 24 -4.33 27.46 -30.49
C SER A 24 -5.41 28.14 -29.65
N GLY A 25 -6.42 27.46 -29.09
CA GLY A 25 -6.25 26.37 -28.15
C GLY A 25 -5.99 26.99 -26.78
N GLU A 26 -7.03 27.22 -25.98
CA GLU A 26 -6.91 27.58 -24.56
C GLU A 26 -6.29 26.37 -23.83
N GLU A 27 -4.97 26.36 -23.76
CA GLU A 27 -4.21 25.39 -22.99
C GLU A 27 -4.35 25.75 -21.52
N LEU A 28 -5.16 24.96 -20.80
CA LEU A 28 -5.17 24.96 -19.35
C LEU A 28 -3.78 24.52 -18.87
N GLU A 29 -3.00 25.49 -18.41
CA GLU A 29 -1.72 25.32 -17.74
C GLU A 29 -1.75 24.10 -16.79
N PRO A 30 -0.93 23.06 -16.99
CA PRO A 30 -0.84 21.96 -16.03
C PRO A 30 -0.16 22.49 -14.76
N SER A 31 -0.97 22.75 -13.74
CA SER A 31 -0.53 23.16 -12.41
C SER A 31 0.32 22.07 -11.77
N SER A 32 1.64 22.20 -11.90
CA SER A 32 2.68 21.51 -11.12
C SER A 32 2.73 19.98 -11.26
N PRO A 33 3.92 19.35 -11.33
CA PRO A 33 4.00 17.91 -11.11
C PRO A 33 3.59 17.64 -9.67
N GLN A 34 2.36 17.19 -9.46
CA GLN A 34 1.99 16.50 -8.22
C GLN A 34 2.87 15.25 -8.23
N THR A 35 3.96 15.26 -7.45
CA THR A 35 4.60 14.02 -7.04
C THR A 35 3.49 13.17 -6.44
N GLN A 36 2.98 12.21 -7.20
CA GLN A 36 2.11 11.20 -6.64
C GLN A 36 2.99 10.49 -5.61
N MET A 37 2.78 10.82 -4.34
CA MET A 37 3.25 10.00 -3.25
C MET A 37 2.65 8.63 -3.55
N LEU A 38 3.45 7.71 -4.07
CA LEU A 38 3.05 6.33 -4.19
C LEU A 38 2.70 5.93 -2.77
N ALA A 39 1.41 5.80 -2.47
CA ALA A 39 0.97 5.40 -1.14
C ALA A 39 1.59 4.03 -0.87
N THR A 40 2.49 3.99 0.10
CA THR A 40 3.13 2.76 0.55
C THR A 40 2.05 1.85 1.12
N GLY A 41 2.22 0.54 0.96
CA GLY A 41 1.32 -0.41 1.59
C GLY A 41 1.22 -0.18 3.11
N THR A 42 0.12 -0.59 3.71
CA THR A 42 -0.10 -0.51 5.15
C THR A 42 -0.19 -1.92 5.73
N ILE A 43 0.51 -2.13 6.84
CA ILE A 43 0.49 -3.35 7.63
C ILE A 43 -0.15 -3.00 8.98
N ALA A 44 -1.36 -3.49 9.22
CA ALA A 44 -2.13 -3.22 10.44
C ALA A 44 -2.04 -4.40 11.41
N PHE A 45 -1.59 -4.15 12.64
CA PHE A 45 -1.38 -5.19 13.66
C PHE A 45 -2.53 -5.24 14.66
N TYR A 46 -2.94 -6.44 15.03
CA TYR A 46 -4.09 -6.68 15.90
C TYR A 46 -3.74 -7.52 17.12
N GLU A 47 -4.40 -7.19 18.23
CA GLU A 47 -4.31 -7.91 19.50
C GLU A 47 -4.90 -9.31 19.41
N GLY A 48 -5.95 -9.52 18.61
CA GLY A 48 -6.59 -10.82 18.44
C GLY A 48 -6.10 -11.57 17.22
N ASN A 49 -6.30 -12.90 17.19
CA ASN A 49 -6.12 -13.68 15.97
C ASN A 49 -7.19 -13.30 14.93
N GLY A 50 -6.86 -13.44 13.65
CA GLY A 50 -7.77 -13.19 12.53
C GLY A 50 -8.15 -11.73 12.31
N GLY A 51 -7.28 -10.78 12.69
CA GLY A 51 -7.56 -9.35 12.59
C GLY A 51 -8.69 -8.90 13.52
N THR A 52 -8.81 -9.53 14.70
CA THR A 52 -9.87 -9.24 15.67
C THR A 52 -9.34 -8.47 16.89
N GLN A 53 -10.24 -8.08 17.80
CA GLN A 53 -9.95 -7.27 18.98
C GLN A 53 -9.39 -5.89 18.60
N THR A 54 -8.44 -5.37 19.38
CA THR A 54 -7.92 -4.02 19.24
C THR A 54 -6.94 -3.91 18.07
N LEU A 55 -7.10 -2.86 17.24
CA LEU A 55 -6.04 -2.42 16.33
C LEU A 55 -4.92 -1.79 17.17
N LEU A 56 -3.75 -2.43 17.21
CA LEU A 56 -2.60 -1.98 18.00
C LEU A 56 -1.85 -0.82 17.35
N GLY A 57 -1.82 -0.81 16.01
CA GLY A 57 -1.12 0.21 15.24
C GLY A 57 -0.89 -0.22 13.80
N THR A 58 -0.33 0.69 13.02
CA THR A 58 -0.05 0.49 11.60
C THR A 58 1.37 0.92 11.27
N ILE A 59 2.04 0.17 10.40
CA ILE A 59 3.33 0.56 9.81
C ILE A 59 3.21 0.61 8.29
N SER A 60 4.03 1.44 7.66
CA SER A 60 4.19 1.46 6.21
C SER A 60 5.03 0.28 5.73
N ASP A 61 4.70 -0.23 4.55
CA ASP A 61 5.51 -1.17 3.79
C ASP A 61 6.70 -0.44 3.13
N ASP A 62 7.63 -0.03 3.98
CA ASP A 62 8.90 0.56 3.56
C ASP A 62 10.05 -0.44 3.82
N PRO A 63 10.81 -0.84 2.79
CA PRO A 63 11.94 -1.76 2.96
C PRO A 63 13.01 -1.22 3.90
N GLY A 64 13.57 -2.10 4.73
CA GLY A 64 14.67 -1.79 5.65
C GLY A 64 14.23 -1.21 6.99
N GLN A 65 12.91 -1.14 7.24
CA GLN A 65 12.39 -0.71 8.55
C GLN A 65 12.55 -1.83 9.59
N ALA A 66 12.94 -1.44 10.80
CA ALA A 66 13.02 -2.33 11.96
C ALA A 66 12.56 -1.61 13.23
N TYR A 67 11.65 -2.24 13.95
CA TYR A 67 11.03 -1.70 15.15
C TYR A 67 11.28 -2.66 16.31
N ASN A 68 11.97 -2.18 17.35
CA ASN A 68 12.11 -2.89 18.62
C ASN A 68 11.06 -2.31 19.57
N LEU A 69 10.09 -3.14 19.97
CA LEU A 69 8.90 -2.71 20.72
C LEU A 69 9.15 -2.56 22.22
N THR A 70 10.28 -3.07 22.73
CA THR A 70 10.71 -2.90 24.14
C THR A 70 11.42 -1.58 24.41
N LYS A 71 11.69 -0.78 23.36
CA LYS A 71 12.41 0.50 23.44
C LYS A 71 11.52 1.66 22.99
N SER A 72 12.13 2.73 22.47
CA SER A 72 11.42 3.77 21.73
C SER A 72 10.61 3.12 20.61
N ASN A 73 9.31 3.18 20.75
CA ASN A 73 8.37 2.45 19.91
C ASN A 73 7.53 3.44 19.08
N PRO A 74 8.07 3.93 17.94
CA PRO A 74 7.42 4.96 17.14
C PRO A 74 6.16 4.46 16.43
N THR A 75 5.93 3.14 16.38
CA THR A 75 4.75 2.55 15.72
C THR A 75 3.50 2.62 16.59
N GLY A 76 3.65 2.79 17.90
CA GLY A 76 2.57 2.70 18.88
C GLY A 76 2.09 1.28 19.18
N ILE A 77 2.60 0.26 18.47
CA ILE A 77 2.21 -1.16 18.67
C ILE A 77 2.86 -1.68 19.95
N PRO A 78 2.11 -1.98 21.02
CA PRO A 78 2.72 -2.37 22.29
C PRO A 78 3.51 -3.69 22.19
N ASN A 79 4.51 -3.83 23.07
CA ASN A 79 5.27 -5.07 23.23
C ASN A 79 4.36 -6.20 23.73
N ASP A 80 4.54 -7.41 23.22
CA ASP A 80 3.83 -8.62 23.67
C ASP A 80 2.30 -8.58 23.49
N GLU A 81 1.78 -7.79 22.54
CA GLU A 81 0.34 -7.73 22.29
C GLU A 81 -0.08 -8.31 20.93
N ALA A 82 0.76 -8.18 19.89
CA ALA A 82 0.36 -8.52 18.53
C ALA A 82 0.24 -10.03 18.30
N ARG A 83 -0.87 -10.44 17.66
CA ARG A 83 -1.16 -11.86 17.33
C ARG A 83 -1.48 -12.10 15.87
N SER A 84 -1.94 -11.06 15.16
CA SER A 84 -2.26 -11.15 13.74
C SER A 84 -2.03 -9.81 13.03
N LEU A 85 -2.11 -9.82 11.70
CA LEU A 85 -2.03 -8.60 10.91
C LEU A 85 -2.96 -8.63 9.69
N VAL A 86 -3.24 -7.43 9.17
CA VAL A 86 -3.99 -7.22 7.93
C VAL A 86 -3.16 -6.39 6.96
N LEU A 87 -3.08 -6.85 5.71
CA LEU A 87 -2.27 -6.27 4.64
C LEU A 87 -3.14 -5.45 3.68
N TYR A 88 -2.76 -4.19 3.45
CA TYR A 88 -3.39 -3.27 2.51
C TYR A 88 -2.35 -2.71 1.55
N ASN A 89 -2.46 -3.04 0.26
CA ASN A 89 -1.58 -2.63 -0.84
C ASN A 89 -0.08 -2.84 -0.56
N VAL A 90 0.27 -3.81 0.27
CA VAL A 90 1.67 -4.22 0.52
C VAL A 90 2.26 -4.81 -0.77
N ARG A 91 3.50 -4.43 -1.09
CA ARG A 91 4.17 -4.83 -2.33
C ARG A 91 4.34 -6.34 -2.40
N ALA A 92 4.14 -6.89 -3.60
CA ALA A 92 4.54 -8.26 -3.88
C ALA A 92 6.06 -8.39 -3.69
N GLY A 93 6.48 -9.46 -3.03
CA GLY A 93 7.87 -9.69 -2.63
C GLY A 93 8.26 -9.08 -1.28
N ALA A 94 7.39 -8.32 -0.60
CA ALA A 94 7.65 -7.86 0.76
C ALA A 94 7.85 -9.04 1.71
N GLU A 95 8.80 -8.89 2.62
CA GLU A 95 9.02 -9.82 3.70
C GLU A 95 8.87 -9.12 5.05
N ILE A 96 7.78 -9.45 5.75
CA ILE A 96 7.48 -8.94 7.08
C ILE A 96 7.86 -10.02 8.08
N ARG A 97 8.75 -9.69 9.00
CA ARG A 97 9.19 -10.61 10.07
C ARG A 97 8.76 -10.08 11.42
N VAL A 98 8.20 -10.95 12.24
CA VAL A 98 7.87 -10.68 13.65
C VAL A 98 8.64 -11.65 14.53
N TYR A 99 9.20 -11.16 15.62
CA TYR A 99 10.05 -11.93 16.53
C TYR A 99 9.58 -11.77 17.96
N ASP A 100 9.69 -12.85 18.74
CA ASP A 100 9.61 -12.81 20.19
C ASP A 100 10.82 -12.08 20.79
N SER A 101 12.02 -12.39 20.29
CA SER A 101 13.23 -11.69 20.71
C SER A 101 13.30 -10.25 20.21
N SER A 102 13.37 -9.29 21.13
CA SER A 102 13.58 -7.86 20.81
C SER A 102 14.90 -7.59 20.05
N SER A 103 15.86 -8.51 20.12
CA SER A 103 17.13 -8.45 19.38
C SER A 103 17.02 -8.97 17.94
N GLY A 104 15.91 -9.65 17.59
CA GLY A 104 15.72 -10.34 16.32
C GLY A 104 16.45 -11.69 16.25
N ALA A 105 16.66 -12.33 17.41
CA ALA A 105 17.28 -13.64 17.47
C ALA A 105 16.40 -14.71 16.81
N THR A 106 17.03 -15.69 16.16
CA THR A 106 16.37 -16.74 15.38
C THR A 106 16.42 -18.11 16.06
N ASP A 107 16.96 -18.17 17.27
CA ASP A 107 16.93 -19.30 18.19
C ASP A 107 15.73 -19.24 19.16
N ASP A 108 14.83 -18.27 18.96
CA ASP A 108 13.55 -18.08 19.64
C ASP A 108 12.41 -18.06 18.61
N ASP A 109 11.16 -17.85 19.04
CA ASP A 109 9.99 -17.82 18.16
C ASP A 109 10.01 -16.62 17.19
N TYR A 110 9.77 -16.91 15.91
CA TYR A 110 9.53 -15.87 14.90
C TYR A 110 8.69 -16.37 13.73
N ALA A 111 8.04 -15.43 13.05
CA ALA A 111 7.29 -15.70 11.84
C ALA A 111 7.77 -14.81 10.69
N ILE A 112 7.81 -15.40 9.50
CA ILE A 112 8.11 -14.72 8.25
C ILE A 112 6.84 -14.74 7.39
N ILE A 113 6.35 -13.56 7.03
CA ILE A 113 5.24 -13.35 6.10
C ILE A 113 5.82 -12.82 4.79
N THR A 114 5.86 -13.66 3.76
CA THR A 114 6.23 -13.27 2.41
C THR A 114 4.98 -12.97 1.60
N VAL A 115 4.85 -11.74 1.10
CA VAL A 115 3.73 -11.32 0.24
C VAL A 115 4.01 -11.78 -1.19
N LYS A 116 3.07 -12.52 -1.80
CA LYS A 116 3.21 -13.09 -3.15
C LYS A 116 2.42 -12.33 -4.20
N ALA A 117 1.27 -11.75 -3.84
CA ALA A 117 0.41 -11.01 -4.74
C ALA A 117 0.39 -9.51 -4.41
N ALA A 118 0.31 -8.67 -5.45
CA ALA A 118 0.14 -7.23 -5.30
C ALA A 118 -1.35 -6.85 -5.17
N GLY A 119 -1.64 -5.66 -4.68
CA GLY A 119 -3.01 -5.13 -4.60
C GLY A 119 -3.90 -5.84 -3.58
N LEU A 120 -3.30 -6.47 -2.56
CA LEU A 120 -4.05 -7.04 -1.43
C LEU A 120 -4.82 -5.91 -0.74
N ASN A 121 -6.12 -6.07 -0.53
CA ASN A 121 -6.91 -5.05 0.17
C ASN A 121 -7.67 -5.70 1.32
N GLY A 122 -7.02 -5.76 2.49
CA GLY A 122 -7.58 -6.40 3.68
C GLY A 122 -7.25 -7.90 3.78
N TYR A 123 -6.12 -8.34 3.24
CA TYR A 123 -5.72 -9.75 3.41
C TYR A 123 -5.31 -10.00 4.86
N VAL A 124 -5.93 -10.98 5.51
CA VAL A 124 -5.72 -11.28 6.93
C VAL A 124 -4.72 -12.43 7.09
N VAL A 125 -3.60 -12.16 7.74
CA VAL A 125 -2.73 -13.21 8.29
C VAL A 125 -3.32 -13.62 9.64
N GLN A 126 -3.85 -14.84 9.74
CA GLN A 126 -4.71 -15.25 10.85
C GLN A 126 -4.01 -15.33 12.21
N THR A 127 -2.76 -15.75 12.22
CA THR A 127 -1.94 -15.97 13.44
C THR A 127 -0.47 -15.97 13.02
N PHE A 128 0.43 -15.65 13.95
CA PHE A 128 1.87 -15.80 13.75
C PHE A 128 2.37 -17.21 14.07
N GLN A 129 1.52 -18.08 14.62
CA GLN A 129 1.90 -19.42 15.08
C GLN A 129 1.53 -20.57 14.13
N GLN A 130 1.29 -20.27 12.85
CA GLN A 130 0.95 -21.29 11.87
C GLN A 130 1.74 -21.09 10.57
N THR A 131 2.36 -22.17 10.11
CA THR A 131 2.96 -22.23 8.77
C THR A 131 1.89 -22.59 7.74
N TYR A 132 1.71 -21.75 6.74
CA TYR A 132 0.80 -22.00 5.62
C TYR A 132 1.21 -21.19 4.39
N GLU A 133 0.65 -21.55 3.23
CA GLU A 133 0.86 -20.82 2.00
C GLU A 133 -0.41 -20.87 1.15
N ASP A 134 -0.74 -19.74 0.52
CA ASP A 134 -1.78 -19.64 -0.49
C ASP A 134 -1.28 -18.82 -1.70
N ALA A 135 -2.19 -18.35 -2.56
CA ALA A 135 -1.83 -17.54 -3.72
C ALA A 135 -1.32 -16.13 -3.35
N SER A 136 -1.70 -15.62 -2.18
CA SER A 136 -1.48 -14.24 -1.73
C SER A 136 -0.25 -14.10 -0.83
N VAL A 137 -0.02 -15.05 0.08
CA VAL A 137 1.12 -15.02 1.00
C VAL A 137 1.70 -16.41 1.28
N ARG A 138 2.93 -16.43 1.80
CA ARG A 138 3.49 -17.56 2.55
C ARG A 138 3.77 -17.09 3.97
N VAL A 139 3.31 -17.83 4.97
CA VAL A 139 3.65 -17.63 6.37
C VAL A 139 4.50 -18.82 6.82
N SER A 140 5.70 -18.56 7.33
CA SER A 140 6.59 -19.56 7.91
C SER A 140 6.79 -19.24 9.39
N TYR A 141 6.29 -20.09 10.27
CA TYR A 141 6.47 -19.99 11.70
C TYR A 141 7.58 -20.95 12.16
N ILE A 142 8.57 -20.41 12.85
CA ILE A 142 9.66 -21.16 13.47
C ILE A 142 9.40 -21.12 14.98
N ARG A 143 9.16 -22.30 15.55
CA ARG A 143 8.64 -22.46 16.91
C ARG A 143 9.73 -22.86 17.90
N ASP A 144 9.71 -22.21 19.06
CA ASP A 144 10.27 -22.69 20.32
C ASP A 144 9.15 -22.90 21.35
N ASN A 145 8.51 -21.83 21.85
CA ASN A 145 7.55 -21.87 22.95
C ASN A 145 6.22 -21.11 22.71
N GLY A 146 6.11 -20.28 21.67
CA GLY A 146 4.90 -19.58 21.25
C GLY A 146 5.14 -18.12 20.89
N LEU A 147 4.40 -17.58 19.92
CA LEU A 147 4.64 -16.23 19.36
C LEU A 147 3.46 -15.25 19.45
N ASP A 148 2.22 -15.74 19.42
CA ASP A 148 1.06 -14.84 19.46
C ASP A 148 1.01 -14.15 20.84
N GLY A 149 1.07 -12.81 20.85
CA GLY A 149 1.06 -12.03 22.09
C GLY A 149 2.42 -12.02 22.78
N LYS A 150 3.49 -12.21 22.01
CA LYS A 150 4.88 -12.12 22.49
C LYS A 150 5.79 -11.36 21.52
N VAL A 151 5.21 -10.70 20.51
CA VAL A 151 6.00 -9.97 19.50
C VAL A 151 6.70 -8.78 20.17
N SER A 152 8.03 -8.80 20.14
CA SER A 152 8.88 -7.71 20.64
C SER A 152 9.70 -7.02 19.55
N ARG A 153 9.71 -7.54 18.32
CA ARG A 153 10.36 -6.89 17.17
C ARG A 153 9.63 -7.15 15.86
N ILE A 154 9.58 -6.12 15.01
CA ILE A 154 9.02 -6.16 13.66
C ILE A 154 10.08 -5.69 12.66
N VAL A 155 10.22 -6.36 11.52
CA VAL A 155 11.13 -5.96 10.42
C VAL A 155 10.39 -6.07 9.09
N VAL A 156 10.57 -5.08 8.20
CA VAL A 156 10.00 -5.06 6.84
C VAL A 156 11.13 -4.97 5.82
N ASN A 157 11.20 -5.90 4.86
CA ASN A 157 12.18 -5.93 3.76
C ASN A 157 11.50 -6.03 2.40
#